data_AF-A0A959K6U2-F1
#
_entry.id   AF-A0A959K6U2-F1
#
_cell.length_a   1.000
_cell.length_b   1.000
_cell.length_c   1.000
_cell.angle_alpha   90.00
_cell.angle_beta   90.00
_cell.angle_gamma   90.00
#
_symmetry.space_group_name_H-M   'P 1'
#
loop_
_entity.id
_entity.type
_entity.pdbx_description
1 polymer ?
#
loop_
_entity_poly.entity_id
_entity_poly.type
_entity_poly.pdbx_seq_one_letter_code
_entity_poly.pdbx_strand_id
1 'polypeptide(L)'
;MNDLRIDEILVPGYDIAGEKIEQVIETHISWVLLCRNFVYKVKKPVKLSFVDFSTLALRKKFCEREIDLNRRLAASMYLKVVSINRGADDPLVLAGDGEVIEYAVKMKRIDNDFEMRKMLKKGKVNEASLIDLAKQVAHFHASIEQIRGVATTEDLLGDFSDILQIQDFTIKRLGSEFGDKLEGLVKEATDFLEGNASAIANRSRSGMIRDCHGDLHSGNIFLTDPPIIFDCIEFNDHFRQIDILNEVAFFCMDLEFYQRQDLAKIFMNAYIDEMQIRFGAFEQRLFLFYKFYRANVKTKVNAIKSMQEQKRHDKKDRGSLFEDYFKLMVDYGNQLRPGAR
;
A
#
# COMPACT_ATOMS: atom_id res chain seq x y z
N MET A 1 23.49 -10.41 -14.53
CA MET A 1 23.42 -11.50 -13.54
C MET A 1 23.36 -10.85 -12.17
N ASN A 2 22.33 -11.16 -11.39
CA ASN A 2 22.18 -10.66 -10.02
C ASN A 2 23.32 -11.26 -9.19
N ASP A 3 24.30 -10.45 -8.82
CA ASP A 3 25.44 -10.86 -8.01
C ASP A 3 25.06 -10.86 -6.51
N LEU A 4 23.90 -11.47 -6.21
CA LEU A 4 23.38 -11.51 -4.86
C LEU A 4 23.94 -12.71 -4.14
N ARG A 5 24.89 -12.41 -3.26
CA ARG A 5 25.54 -13.35 -2.35
C ARG A 5 24.60 -13.92 -1.26
N ILE A 6 23.29 -13.91 -1.47
CA ILE A 6 22.26 -14.41 -0.53
C ILE A 6 21.31 -15.45 -1.14
N ASP A 7 21.54 -15.90 -2.38
CA ASP A 7 20.62 -16.83 -3.05
C ASP A 7 20.40 -18.14 -2.25
N GLU A 8 21.40 -18.54 -1.46
CA GLU A 8 21.32 -19.72 -0.58
C GLU A 8 20.24 -19.61 0.51
N ILE A 9 19.87 -18.40 0.98
CA ILE A 9 18.81 -18.23 1.99
C ILE A 9 17.42 -18.03 1.37
N LEU A 10 17.32 -17.97 0.03
CA LEU A 10 16.06 -17.76 -0.67
C LEU A 10 15.30 -19.08 -0.94
N VAL A 11 15.62 -20.14 -0.20
CA VAL A 11 14.96 -21.45 -0.29
C VAL A 11 14.32 -21.85 1.04
N PRO A 12 13.09 -22.41 1.03
CA PRO A 12 12.52 -23.01 2.22
C PRO A 12 13.43 -24.11 2.77
N GLY A 13 13.57 -24.12 4.09
CA GLY A 13 14.33 -25.11 4.83
C GLY A 13 15.74 -24.69 5.21
N TYR A 14 16.27 -23.59 4.64
CA TYR A 14 17.52 -22.99 5.12
C TYR A 14 17.34 -22.51 6.56
N ASP A 15 18.32 -22.79 7.41
CA ASP A 15 18.34 -22.33 8.80
C ASP A 15 19.08 -21.00 8.87
N ILE A 16 18.34 -19.92 9.10
CA ILE A 16 18.91 -18.60 9.26
C ILE A 16 18.99 -18.24 10.74
N ALA A 17 20.12 -18.61 11.35
CA ALA A 17 20.46 -18.33 12.76
C ALA A 17 19.50 -18.96 13.80
N GLY A 18 19.23 -20.27 13.65
CA GLY A 18 18.40 -21.06 14.55
C GLY A 18 16.90 -21.01 14.22
N GLU A 19 16.55 -20.43 13.08
CA GLU A 19 15.18 -20.29 12.60
C GLU A 19 15.10 -20.80 11.16
N LYS A 20 14.38 -21.92 10.99
CA LYS A 20 14.17 -22.51 9.68
C LYS A 20 13.20 -21.66 8.87
N ILE A 21 13.59 -21.29 7.66
CA ILE A 21 12.73 -20.60 6.70
C ILE A 21 11.63 -21.56 6.26
N GLU A 22 10.37 -21.25 6.55
CA GLU A 22 9.21 -22.05 6.16
C GLU A 22 8.72 -21.66 4.77
N GLN A 23 8.80 -20.38 4.44
CA GLN A 23 8.31 -19.86 3.16
C GLN A 23 9.11 -18.62 2.75
N VAL A 24 9.38 -18.49 1.46
CA VAL A 24 9.91 -17.28 0.85
C VAL A 24 8.82 -16.65 -0.01
N ILE A 25 8.50 -15.39 0.27
CA ILE A 25 7.60 -14.57 -0.54
C ILE A 25 8.42 -13.54 -1.29
N GLU A 26 8.28 -13.52 -2.60
CA GLU A 26 8.97 -12.57 -3.46
C GLU A 26 8.01 -11.43 -3.86
N THR A 27 8.43 -10.19 -3.64
CA THR A 27 7.75 -8.98 -4.14
C THR A 27 8.56 -8.34 -5.26
N HIS A 28 8.10 -7.22 -5.82
CA HIS A 28 8.86 -6.51 -6.86
C HIS A 28 10.21 -5.97 -6.35
N ILE A 29 10.31 -5.64 -5.06
CA ILE A 29 11.46 -4.92 -4.47
C ILE A 29 12.03 -5.58 -3.21
N SER A 30 11.48 -6.71 -2.75
CA SER A 30 11.97 -7.42 -1.56
C SER A 30 11.74 -8.93 -1.64
N TRP A 31 12.50 -9.68 -0.84
CA TRP A 31 12.16 -11.03 -0.41
C TRP A 31 11.73 -10.99 1.05
N VAL A 32 10.72 -11.78 1.40
CA VAL A 32 10.18 -11.90 2.75
C VAL A 32 10.31 -13.36 3.18
N LEU A 33 11.20 -13.61 4.13
CA LEU A 33 11.53 -14.93 4.67
C LEU A 33 10.69 -15.18 5.92
N LEU A 34 9.67 -16.03 5.81
CA LEU A 34 8.80 -16.40 6.92
C LEU A 34 9.42 -17.58 7.68
N CYS A 35 9.80 -17.37 8.93
CA CYS A 35 10.27 -18.39 9.87
C CYS A 35 9.23 -18.59 10.97
N ARG A 36 9.39 -19.59 11.85
CA ARG A 36 8.37 -19.92 12.86
C ARG A 36 7.94 -18.71 13.70
N ASN A 37 8.90 -17.98 14.27
CA ASN A 37 8.61 -16.86 15.18
C ASN A 37 8.87 -15.48 14.57
N PHE A 38 9.65 -15.43 13.49
CA PHE A 38 10.15 -14.18 12.91
C PHE A 38 9.93 -14.11 11.41
N VAL A 39 9.94 -12.89 10.91
CA VAL A 39 9.96 -12.59 9.47
C VAL A 39 11.17 -11.71 9.19
N TYR A 40 11.90 -12.03 8.12
CA TYR A 40 13.03 -11.22 7.66
C TYR A 40 12.70 -10.67 6.28
N LYS A 41 12.65 -9.34 6.12
CA LYS A 41 12.44 -8.69 4.84
C LYS A 41 13.77 -8.14 4.32
N VAL A 42 14.22 -8.67 3.19
CA VAL A 42 15.47 -8.31 2.51
C VAL A 42 15.15 -7.53 1.25
N LYS A 43 15.76 -6.36 1.07
CA LYS A 43 15.52 -5.51 -0.10
C LYS A 43 16.29 -6.02 -1.31
N LYS A 44 15.67 -5.99 -2.49
CA LYS A 44 16.33 -6.39 -3.75
C LYS A 44 17.27 -5.29 -4.24
N PRO A 45 18.38 -5.63 -4.92
CA PRO A 45 19.34 -4.66 -5.47
C PRO A 45 18.80 -4.05 -6.77
N VAL A 46 17.66 -3.36 -6.70
CA VAL A 46 16.97 -2.81 -7.86
C VAL A 46 17.11 -1.30 -7.91
N LYS A 47 17.09 -0.74 -9.12
CA LYS A 47 16.92 0.68 -9.37
C LYS A 47 15.73 0.86 -10.32
N LEU A 48 14.63 1.34 -9.78
CA LEU A 48 13.38 1.61 -10.50
C LEU A 48 13.12 3.12 -10.50
N SER A 49 12.14 3.57 -11.29
CA SER A 49 11.80 5.00 -11.39
C SER A 49 11.40 5.64 -10.06
N PHE A 50 10.91 4.86 -9.10
CA PHE A 50 10.41 5.32 -7.81
C PHE A 50 11.23 4.84 -6.60
N VAL A 51 12.29 4.03 -6.80
CA VAL A 51 13.10 3.49 -5.71
C VAL A 51 14.51 3.10 -6.16
N ASP A 52 15.52 3.44 -5.35
CA ASP A 52 16.91 3.05 -5.58
C ASP A 52 17.44 2.25 -4.37
N PHE A 53 17.54 0.93 -4.56
CA PHE A 53 18.12 -0.05 -3.65
C PHE A 53 19.42 -0.65 -4.21
N SER A 54 20.04 0.01 -5.20
CA SER A 54 21.17 -0.55 -5.96
C SER A 54 22.41 -0.84 -5.12
N THR A 55 22.66 -0.07 -4.06
CA THR A 55 23.81 -0.26 -3.18
C THR A 55 23.41 -0.81 -1.82
N LEU A 56 24.34 -1.53 -1.18
CA LEU A 56 24.16 -2.07 0.18
C LEU A 56 23.85 -0.97 1.20
N ALA A 57 24.51 0.20 1.08
CA ALA A 57 24.27 1.35 1.94
C ALA A 57 22.84 1.92 1.78
N LEU A 58 22.32 1.97 0.55
CA LEU A 58 20.93 2.39 0.31
C LEU A 58 19.95 1.38 0.91
N ARG A 59 20.20 0.07 0.77
CA ARG A 59 19.35 -0.96 1.38
C ARG A 59 19.33 -0.89 2.90
N LYS A 60 20.48 -0.66 3.55
CA LYS A 60 20.55 -0.38 4.99
C LYS A 60 19.69 0.81 5.38
N LYS A 61 19.88 1.95 4.71
CA LYS A 61 19.12 3.19 4.97
C LYS A 61 17.61 2.96 4.89
N PHE A 62 17.15 2.26 3.86
CA PHE A 62 15.72 1.99 3.71
C PHE A 62 15.19 0.91 4.67
N CYS A 63 16.03 -0.02 5.15
CA CYS A 63 15.63 -0.92 6.25
C CYS A 63 15.43 -0.14 7.55
N GLU A 64 16.30 0.82 7.85
CA GLU A 64 16.18 1.70 9.02
C GLU A 64 14.92 2.56 8.92
N ARG A 65 14.70 3.19 7.75
CA ARG A 65 13.50 3.98 7.48
C ARG A 65 12.21 3.17 7.59
N GLU A 66 12.22 1.92 7.12
CA GLU A 66 11.06 1.02 7.26
C GLU A 66 10.71 0.75 8.72
N ILE A 67 11.73 0.48 9.56
CA ILE A 67 11.55 0.31 11.01
C ILE A 67 10.94 1.58 11.62
N ASP A 68 11.51 2.75 11.32
CA ASP A 68 11.08 4.01 11.92
C ASP A 68 9.62 4.34 11.57
N LEU A 69 9.26 4.22 10.28
CA LEU A 69 7.92 4.53 9.80
C LEU A 69 6.87 3.54 10.31
N ASN A 70 7.19 2.24 10.32
CA ASN A 70 6.22 1.23 10.72
C ASN A 70 6.04 1.13 12.24
N ARG A 71 7.05 1.47 13.05
CA ARG A 71 6.89 1.48 14.51
C ARG A 71 5.83 2.47 15.00
N ARG A 72 5.45 3.46 14.19
CA ARG A 72 4.34 4.39 14.49
C ARG A 72 3.00 3.66 14.68
N LEU A 73 2.79 2.53 14.01
CA LEU A 73 1.54 1.76 14.01
C LEU A 73 1.72 0.25 14.30
N ALA A 74 2.95 -0.24 14.32
CA ALA A 74 3.29 -1.65 14.45
C ALA A 74 4.56 -1.88 15.31
N ALA A 75 4.72 -1.10 16.39
CA ALA A 75 5.89 -1.18 17.27
C ALA A 75 6.18 -2.59 17.82
N SER A 76 5.13 -3.38 18.11
CA SER A 76 5.26 -4.75 18.61
C SER A 76 5.69 -5.76 17.54
N MET A 77 5.57 -5.40 16.26
CA MET A 77 5.93 -6.24 15.11
C MET A 77 7.33 -5.90 14.57
N TYR A 78 7.71 -4.63 14.45
CA TYR A 78 8.98 -4.20 13.85
C TYR A 78 10.11 -4.11 14.88
N LEU A 79 11.00 -5.12 14.88
CA LEU A 79 11.98 -5.31 15.96
C LEU A 79 13.27 -4.51 15.75
N LYS A 80 13.99 -4.72 14.64
CA LYS A 80 15.24 -4.01 14.32
C LYS A 80 15.73 -4.34 12.90
N VAL A 81 16.70 -3.56 12.42
CA VAL A 81 17.54 -3.96 11.29
C VAL A 81 18.61 -4.95 11.79
N VAL A 82 18.87 -6.00 11.02
CA VAL A 82 19.95 -6.97 11.25
C VAL A 82 20.83 -7.07 10.01
N SER A 83 22.13 -7.27 10.20
CA SER A 83 23.04 -7.62 9.10
C SER A 83 22.93 -9.11 8.79
N ILE A 84 23.19 -9.44 7.53
CA ILE A 84 23.48 -10.79 7.05
C ILE A 84 24.96 -10.79 6.71
N ASN A 85 25.73 -11.58 7.43
CA ASN A 85 27.18 -11.64 7.32
C ASN A 85 27.60 -12.97 6.70
N ARG A 86 28.75 -12.98 6.04
CA ARG A 86 29.44 -14.19 5.61
C ARG A 86 30.51 -14.55 6.64
N GLY A 87 30.32 -15.68 7.31
CA GLY A 87 31.19 -16.19 8.36
C GLY A 87 32.50 -16.80 7.84
N ALA A 88 33.36 -17.22 8.77
CA ALA A 88 34.70 -17.75 8.47
C ALA A 88 34.70 -19.02 7.60
N ASP A 89 33.70 -19.89 7.76
CA ASP A 89 33.53 -21.14 6.99
C ASP A 89 32.60 -20.97 5.77
N ASP A 90 32.38 -19.73 5.33
CA ASP A 90 31.42 -19.34 4.29
C ASP A 90 29.90 -19.49 4.59
N PRO A 91 29.38 -19.77 5.81
CA PRO A 91 27.94 -19.75 6.02
C PRO A 91 27.41 -18.31 6.12
N LEU A 92 26.18 -18.08 5.68
CA LEU A 92 25.47 -16.84 6.01
C LEU A 92 24.90 -16.89 7.43
N VAL A 93 25.20 -15.86 8.21
CA VAL A 93 24.78 -15.72 9.61
C VAL A 93 24.09 -14.37 9.83
N LEU A 94 23.07 -14.34 10.70
CA LEU A 94 22.41 -13.09 11.08
C LEU A 94 23.13 -12.42 12.24
N ALA A 95 23.45 -11.14 12.07
CA ALA A 95 24.09 -10.30 13.08
C ALA A 95 25.33 -10.98 13.71
N GLY A 96 26.07 -11.75 12.91
CA GLY A 96 27.29 -12.44 13.33
C GLY A 96 28.56 -11.70 12.88
N ASP A 97 29.71 -12.33 13.14
CA ASP A 97 31.00 -11.83 12.69
C ASP A 97 31.20 -12.05 11.17
N GLY A 98 32.16 -11.34 10.58
CA GLY A 98 32.52 -11.46 9.16
C GLY A 98 32.00 -10.33 8.26
N GLU A 99 32.19 -10.47 6.94
CA GLU A 99 31.81 -9.45 5.96
C GLU A 99 30.29 -9.26 5.92
N VAL A 100 29.79 -8.04 6.07
CA VAL A 100 28.37 -7.75 5.88
C VAL A 100 28.02 -7.83 4.40
N ILE A 101 27.18 -8.80 4.06
CA ILE A 101 26.73 -9.05 2.69
C ILE A 101 25.40 -8.34 2.40
N GLU A 102 24.51 -8.29 3.38
CA GLU A 102 23.17 -7.71 3.22
C GLU A 102 22.58 -7.21 4.54
N TYR A 103 21.46 -6.48 4.48
CA TYR A 103 20.64 -6.12 5.63
C TYR A 103 19.20 -6.65 5.49
N ALA A 104 18.58 -6.97 6.62
CA ALA A 104 17.18 -7.36 6.70
C ALA A 104 16.45 -6.58 7.79
N VAL A 105 15.17 -6.29 7.56
CA VAL A 105 14.24 -5.88 8.60
C VAL A 105 13.77 -7.14 9.32
N LYS A 106 14.08 -7.27 10.61
CA LYS A 106 13.60 -8.35 11.48
C LYS A 106 12.28 -7.95 12.11
N MET A 107 11.25 -8.76 11.91
CA MET A 107 9.91 -8.58 12.45
C MET A 107 9.47 -9.80 13.25
N LYS A 108 8.57 -9.62 14.22
CA LYS A 108 7.83 -10.71 14.84
C LYS A 108 6.81 -11.26 13.83
N ARG A 109 6.71 -12.57 13.71
CA ARG A 109 5.66 -13.19 12.89
C ARG A 109 4.32 -13.07 13.61
N ILE A 110 3.34 -12.49 12.92
CA ILE A 110 1.95 -12.45 13.36
C ILE A 110 1.22 -13.63 12.74
N ASP A 111 0.28 -14.20 13.48
CA ASP A 111 -0.55 -15.29 12.98
C ASP A 111 -1.39 -14.79 11.80
N ASN A 112 -1.20 -15.47 10.67
CA ASN A 112 -1.80 -15.14 9.40
C ASN A 112 -3.32 -15.27 9.39
N ASP A 113 -3.93 -15.94 10.37
CA ASP A 113 -5.39 -15.99 10.50
C ASP A 113 -6.00 -14.65 10.95
N PHE A 114 -5.20 -13.73 11.52
CA PHE A 114 -5.62 -12.38 11.85
C PHE A 114 -5.44 -11.38 10.69
N GLU A 115 -4.88 -11.79 9.55
CA GLU A 115 -4.75 -10.89 8.39
C GLU A 115 -6.16 -10.45 7.94
N MET A 116 -6.43 -9.15 7.99
CA MET A 116 -7.78 -8.60 7.82
C MET A 116 -8.40 -9.01 6.48
N ARG A 117 -7.61 -9.02 5.40
CA ARG A 117 -8.03 -9.51 4.09
C ARG A 117 -8.60 -10.94 4.12
N LYS A 118 -7.98 -11.84 4.87
CA LYS A 118 -8.45 -13.22 5.04
C LYS A 118 -9.70 -13.25 5.92
N MET A 119 -9.74 -12.43 6.97
CA MET A 119 -10.91 -12.31 7.83
C MET A 119 -12.12 -11.76 7.08
N LEU A 120 -11.95 -10.78 6.19
CA LEU A 120 -13.00 -10.25 5.31
C LEU A 120 -13.62 -11.37 4.45
N LYS A 121 -12.78 -12.15 3.77
CA LYS A 121 -13.22 -13.29 2.97
C LYS A 121 -13.96 -14.36 3.77
N LYS A 122 -13.63 -14.50 5.06
CA LYS A 122 -14.29 -15.43 6.00
C LYS A 122 -15.50 -14.80 6.71
N GLY A 123 -15.84 -13.54 6.47
CA GLY A 123 -16.91 -12.82 7.18
C GLY A 123 -16.64 -12.60 8.68
N LYS A 124 -15.37 -12.58 9.09
CA LYS A 124 -14.94 -12.55 10.51
C LYS A 124 -14.52 -11.17 11.03
N VAL A 125 -14.61 -10.13 10.20
CA VAL A 125 -14.41 -8.75 10.66
C VAL A 125 -15.67 -8.27 11.36
N ASN A 126 -15.55 -7.93 12.64
CA ASN A 126 -16.65 -7.40 13.45
C ASN A 126 -16.56 -5.88 13.59
N GLU A 127 -17.69 -5.25 13.92
CA GLU A 127 -17.84 -3.81 14.05
C GLU A 127 -16.94 -3.20 15.14
N ALA A 128 -16.85 -3.83 16.32
CA ALA A 128 -16.03 -3.33 17.42
C ALA A 128 -14.54 -3.19 17.02
N SER A 129 -13.97 -4.23 16.42
CA SER A 129 -12.58 -4.21 15.93
C SER A 129 -12.33 -3.13 14.86
N LEU A 130 -13.38 -2.79 14.09
CA LEU A 130 -13.29 -1.78 13.06
C LEU A 130 -13.38 -0.36 13.63
N ILE A 131 -14.19 -0.17 14.67
CA ILE A 131 -14.25 1.08 15.43
C ILE A 131 -12.90 1.34 16.12
N ASP A 132 -12.30 0.32 16.74
CA ASP A 132 -10.98 0.45 17.38
C ASP A 132 -9.90 0.79 16.35
N LEU A 133 -9.94 0.14 15.17
CA LEU A 133 -9.05 0.48 14.06
C LEU A 133 -9.27 1.93 13.58
N ALA A 134 -10.51 2.39 13.45
CA ALA A 134 -10.82 3.76 13.04
C ALA A 134 -10.25 4.79 14.02
N LYS A 135 -10.39 4.53 15.32
CA LYS A 135 -9.82 5.37 16.38
C LYS A 135 -8.29 5.38 16.35
N GLN A 136 -7.66 4.22 16.17
CA GLN A 136 -6.20 4.12 16.03
C GLN A 136 -5.70 4.95 14.84
N VAL A 137 -6.36 4.86 13.68
CA VAL A 137 -6.01 5.64 12.47
C VAL A 137 -6.25 7.13 12.69
N ALA A 138 -7.35 7.52 13.33
CA ALA A 138 -7.62 8.91 13.68
C ALA A 138 -6.55 9.49 14.62
N HIS A 139 -6.21 8.79 15.70
CA HIS A 139 -5.14 9.19 16.61
C HIS A 139 -3.79 9.29 15.91
N PHE A 140 -3.46 8.30 15.06
CA PHE A 140 -2.25 8.33 14.25
C PHE A 140 -2.22 9.59 13.38
N HIS A 141 -3.26 9.80 12.56
CA HIS A 141 -3.39 10.99 11.73
C HIS A 141 -3.25 12.27 12.53
N ALA A 142 -3.94 12.40 13.67
CA ALA A 142 -3.87 13.57 14.54
C ALA A 142 -2.46 13.88 15.06
N SER A 143 -1.64 12.84 15.30
CA SER A 143 -0.30 12.93 15.89
C SER A 143 0.86 13.17 14.91
N ILE A 144 0.69 12.80 13.64
CA ILE A 144 1.76 12.90 12.63
C ILE A 144 1.90 14.30 12.03
N GLU A 145 3.07 14.55 11.42
CA GLU A 145 3.47 15.83 10.83
C GLU A 145 2.46 16.34 9.80
N GLN A 146 2.08 17.62 9.93
CA GLN A 146 1.30 18.35 8.94
C GLN A 146 2.22 18.91 7.87
N ILE A 147 1.93 18.60 6.62
CA ILE A 147 2.71 19.07 5.48
C ILE A 147 1.85 20.08 4.73
N ARG A 148 2.32 21.32 4.61
CA ARG A 148 1.50 22.42 4.08
C ARG A 148 2.00 22.88 2.72
N GLY A 149 1.07 23.05 1.78
CA GLY A 149 1.34 23.69 0.49
C GLY A 149 2.13 22.83 -0.51
N VAL A 150 2.19 21.51 -0.32
CA VAL A 150 2.92 20.60 -1.22
C VAL A 150 2.02 19.90 -2.24
N ALA A 151 0.75 19.65 -1.90
CA ALA A 151 -0.16 18.93 -2.80
C ALA A 151 -0.92 19.91 -3.70
N THR A 152 -0.75 19.76 -5.02
CA THR A 152 -1.47 20.51 -6.04
C THR A 152 -2.47 19.62 -6.79
N THR A 153 -3.43 20.25 -7.47
CA THR A 153 -4.35 19.53 -8.37
C THR A 153 -3.62 18.93 -9.56
N GLU A 154 -2.54 19.57 -9.99
CA GLU A 154 -1.67 19.15 -11.08
C GLU A 154 -0.95 17.84 -10.74
N ASP A 155 -0.44 17.70 -9.50
CA ASP A 155 0.18 16.46 -9.04
C ASP A 155 -0.83 15.31 -9.00
N LEU A 156 -2.02 15.55 -8.44
CA LEU A 156 -3.10 14.55 -8.38
C LEU A 156 -3.56 14.13 -9.79
N LEU A 157 -3.64 15.08 -10.72
CA LEU A 157 -4.03 14.79 -12.10
C LEU A 157 -2.94 14.02 -12.83
N GLY A 158 -1.67 14.37 -12.62
CA GLY A 158 -0.52 13.64 -13.15
C GLY A 158 -0.53 12.18 -12.70
N ASP A 159 -0.67 11.96 -11.40
CA ASP A 159 -0.77 10.62 -10.81
C ASP A 159 -1.99 9.84 -11.32
N PHE A 160 -3.14 10.50 -11.46
CA PHE A 160 -4.36 9.85 -11.96
C PHE A 160 -4.21 9.45 -13.43
N SER A 161 -3.64 10.34 -14.25
CA SER A 161 -3.48 10.16 -15.71
C SER A 161 -2.38 9.17 -16.05
N ASP A 162 -1.52 8.82 -15.10
CA ASP A 162 -0.47 7.81 -15.22
C ASP A 162 -1.03 6.43 -15.65
N ILE A 163 -2.32 6.17 -15.41
CA ILE A 163 -3.02 4.98 -15.92
C ILE A 163 -3.05 4.88 -17.45
N LEU A 164 -2.95 5.99 -18.19
CA LEU A 164 -2.95 5.97 -19.66
C LEU A 164 -1.74 5.21 -20.23
N GLN A 165 -0.67 5.04 -19.46
CA GLN A 165 0.48 4.21 -19.86
C GLN A 165 0.13 2.73 -20.07
N ILE A 166 -0.99 2.24 -19.52
CA ILE A 166 -1.44 0.85 -19.73
C ILE A 166 -2.54 0.75 -20.80
N GLN A 167 -2.89 1.85 -21.48
CA GLN A 167 -4.01 1.91 -22.42
C GLN A 167 -3.88 0.85 -23.53
N ASP A 168 -2.72 0.79 -24.20
CA ASP A 168 -2.44 -0.21 -25.24
C ASP A 168 -2.66 -1.64 -24.77
N PHE A 169 -2.27 -1.95 -23.53
CA PHE A 169 -2.46 -3.27 -22.95
C PHE A 169 -3.94 -3.55 -22.68
N THR A 170 -4.66 -2.58 -22.11
CA THR A 170 -6.10 -2.71 -21.84
C THR A 170 -6.91 -2.87 -23.12
N ILE A 171 -6.61 -2.10 -24.18
CA ILE A 171 -7.26 -2.21 -25.48
C ILE A 171 -7.02 -3.60 -26.09
N LYS A 172 -5.77 -4.08 -26.08
CA LYS A 172 -5.45 -5.41 -26.61
C LYS A 172 -6.15 -6.54 -25.85
N ARG A 173 -6.34 -6.39 -24.54
CA ARG A 173 -6.92 -7.45 -23.69
C ARG A 173 -8.44 -7.43 -23.65
N LEU A 174 -9.05 -6.24 -23.62
CA LEU A 174 -10.48 -6.06 -23.34
C LEU A 174 -11.26 -5.37 -24.46
N GLY A 175 -10.58 -4.86 -25.49
CA GLY A 175 -11.19 -4.15 -26.62
C GLY A 175 -11.14 -2.63 -26.50
N SER A 176 -11.41 -1.94 -27.61
CA SER A 176 -11.32 -0.47 -27.72
C SER A 176 -12.29 0.27 -26.79
N GLU A 177 -13.47 -0.30 -26.52
CA GLU A 177 -14.47 0.29 -25.61
C GLU A 177 -13.89 0.56 -24.21
N PHE A 178 -12.95 -0.28 -23.74
CA PHE A 178 -12.27 -0.05 -22.47
C PHE A 178 -11.29 1.12 -22.52
N GLY A 179 -10.61 1.31 -23.66
CA GLY A 179 -9.75 2.46 -23.90
C GLY A 179 -10.54 3.77 -23.86
N ASP A 180 -11.68 3.81 -24.57
CA ASP A 180 -12.56 4.98 -24.59
C ASP A 180 -13.11 5.31 -23.20
N LYS A 181 -13.50 4.28 -22.43
CA LYS A 181 -13.91 4.45 -21.02
C LYS A 181 -12.78 5.02 -20.17
N LEU A 182 -11.54 4.55 -20.35
CA LEU A 182 -10.40 5.03 -19.57
C LEU A 182 -10.16 6.53 -19.79
N GLU A 183 -10.19 6.98 -21.05
CA GLU A 183 -10.07 8.41 -21.39
C GLU A 183 -11.21 9.22 -20.78
N GLY A 184 -12.44 8.72 -20.85
CA GLY A 184 -13.60 9.33 -20.21
C GLY A 184 -13.40 9.49 -18.70
N LEU A 185 -12.89 8.46 -18.01
CA LEU A 185 -12.63 8.51 -16.56
C LEU A 185 -11.51 9.49 -16.20
N VAL A 186 -10.45 9.60 -17.03
CA VAL A 186 -9.42 10.63 -16.85
C VAL A 186 -10.04 12.02 -17.00
N LYS A 187 -10.91 12.22 -17.99
CA LYS A 187 -11.63 13.48 -18.14
C LYS A 187 -12.50 13.82 -16.92
N GLU A 188 -13.22 12.84 -16.36
CA GLU A 188 -14.01 13.09 -15.13
C GLU A 188 -13.13 13.49 -13.94
N ALA A 189 -11.94 12.89 -13.82
CA ALA A 189 -10.97 13.28 -12.79
C ALA A 189 -10.47 14.71 -13.02
N THR A 190 -10.15 15.07 -14.26
CA THR A 190 -9.75 16.43 -14.66
C THR A 190 -10.84 17.44 -14.30
N ASP A 191 -12.08 17.23 -14.76
CA ASP A 191 -13.20 18.13 -14.54
C ASP A 191 -13.45 18.34 -13.02
N PHE A 192 -13.34 17.27 -12.22
CA PHE A 192 -13.46 17.36 -10.76
C PHE A 192 -12.33 18.18 -10.13
N LEU A 193 -11.08 17.90 -10.50
CA LEU A 193 -9.92 18.59 -9.93
C LEU A 193 -9.91 20.07 -10.29
N GLU A 194 -10.14 20.42 -11.56
CA GLU A 194 -10.23 21.81 -12.03
C GLU A 194 -11.38 22.56 -11.32
N GLY A 195 -12.56 21.95 -11.24
CA GLY A 195 -13.72 22.54 -10.57
C GLY A 195 -13.55 22.74 -9.07
N ASN A 196 -12.59 22.07 -8.43
CA ASN A 196 -12.35 22.12 -6.99
C ASN A 196 -10.95 22.62 -6.60
N ALA A 197 -10.18 23.16 -7.54
CA ALA A 197 -8.77 23.49 -7.34
C ALA A 197 -8.51 24.40 -6.12
N SER A 198 -9.32 25.45 -5.96
CA SER A 198 -9.20 26.36 -4.81
C SER A 198 -9.50 25.68 -3.47
N ALA A 199 -10.48 24.77 -3.43
CA ALA A 199 -10.85 24.05 -2.22
C ALA A 199 -9.77 23.02 -1.83
N ILE A 200 -9.22 22.30 -2.81
CA ILE A 200 -8.10 21.37 -2.61
C ILE A 200 -6.85 22.12 -2.14
N ALA A 201 -6.53 23.26 -2.75
CA ALA A 201 -5.41 24.09 -2.33
C ALA A 201 -5.58 24.65 -0.91
N ASN A 202 -6.80 25.07 -0.53
CA ASN A 202 -7.10 25.47 0.85
C ASN A 202 -6.90 24.30 1.83
N ARG A 203 -7.35 23.10 1.43
CA ARG A 203 -7.20 21.89 2.22
C ARG A 203 -5.71 21.56 2.45
N SER A 204 -4.89 21.65 1.40
CA SER A 204 -3.43 21.52 1.45
C SER A 204 -2.77 22.52 2.41
N ARG A 205 -3.22 23.77 2.44
CA ARG A 205 -2.73 24.79 3.40
C ARG A 205 -3.22 24.58 4.84
N SER A 206 -4.36 23.93 5.02
CA SER A 206 -5.00 23.73 6.34
C SER A 206 -4.43 22.58 7.17
N GLY A 207 -3.37 21.90 6.69
CA GLY A 207 -2.72 20.80 7.42
C GLY A 207 -3.46 19.46 7.30
N MET A 208 -4.26 19.28 6.26
CA MET A 208 -4.94 18.01 5.96
C MET A 208 -4.06 17.02 5.21
N ILE A 209 -2.95 17.48 4.63
CA ILE A 209 -1.89 16.62 4.09
C ILE A 209 -0.93 16.28 5.23
N ARG A 210 -0.64 15.00 5.40
CA ARG A 210 0.23 14.50 6.48
C ARG A 210 1.14 13.39 5.98
N ASP A 211 2.20 13.09 6.74
CA ASP A 211 3.11 11.97 6.48
C ASP A 211 2.47 10.63 6.93
N CYS A 212 1.41 10.21 6.24
CA CYS A 212 0.55 9.09 6.59
C CYS A 212 1.21 7.70 6.40
N HIS A 213 0.40 6.64 6.33
CA HIS A 213 0.87 5.28 5.98
C HIS A 213 1.15 5.13 4.48
N GLY A 214 0.33 5.75 3.63
CA GLY A 214 0.44 5.77 2.18
C GLY A 214 -0.13 4.55 1.45
N ASP A 215 -0.20 3.39 2.12
CA ASP A 215 -0.74 2.13 1.59
C ASP A 215 -1.75 1.45 2.53
N LEU A 216 -2.67 2.22 3.14
CA LEU A 216 -3.64 1.69 4.12
C LEU A 216 -4.76 0.88 3.44
N HIS A 217 -4.65 -0.46 3.46
CA HIS A 217 -5.67 -1.38 2.96
C HIS A 217 -5.71 -2.68 3.80
N SER A 218 -6.75 -3.50 3.69
CA SER A 218 -6.96 -4.70 4.54
C SER A 218 -5.85 -5.77 4.45
N GLY A 219 -4.97 -5.67 3.45
CA GLY A 219 -3.82 -6.55 3.32
C GLY A 219 -2.64 -6.19 4.21
N ASN A 220 -2.64 -4.95 4.70
CA ASN A 220 -1.61 -4.33 5.52
C ASN A 220 -2.08 -4.16 6.97
N ILE A 221 -3.08 -4.96 7.38
CA ILE A 221 -3.69 -4.92 8.70
C ILE A 221 -3.84 -6.33 9.25
N PHE A 222 -3.36 -6.54 10.47
CA PHE A 222 -3.75 -7.67 11.32
C PHE A 222 -4.76 -7.18 12.36
N LEU A 223 -5.95 -7.77 12.40
CA LEU A 223 -6.96 -7.47 13.43
C LEU A 223 -6.69 -8.26 14.72
N THR A 224 -5.50 -8.03 15.29
CA THR A 224 -5.16 -8.45 16.66
C THR A 224 -5.79 -7.49 17.68
N ASP A 225 -5.54 -7.72 18.97
CA ASP A 225 -5.92 -6.81 20.05
C ASP A 225 -4.66 -6.25 20.73
N PRO A 226 -4.27 -4.98 20.48
CA PRO A 226 -4.87 -4.04 19.52
C PRO A 226 -4.52 -4.37 18.05
N PRO A 227 -5.18 -3.76 17.04
CA PRO A 227 -4.84 -3.95 15.63
C PRO A 227 -3.42 -3.49 15.30
N ILE A 228 -2.79 -4.17 14.34
CA ILE A 228 -1.44 -3.85 13.84
C ILE A 228 -1.57 -3.44 12.37
N ILE A 229 -1.16 -2.22 12.05
CA ILE A 229 -1.10 -1.69 10.69
C ILE A 229 0.37 -1.63 10.27
N PHE A 230 0.73 -2.34 9.20
CA PHE A 230 2.12 -2.59 8.81
C PHE A 230 2.36 -2.36 7.31
N ASP A 231 3.61 -2.39 6.89
CA ASP A 231 4.05 -2.15 5.51
C ASP A 231 3.76 -0.72 5.02
N CYS A 232 3.95 0.27 5.89
CA CYS A 232 3.99 1.70 5.55
C CYS A 232 5.03 1.92 4.45
N ILE A 233 4.66 2.68 3.41
CA ILE A 233 5.59 3.00 2.32
C ILE A 233 6.79 3.73 2.92
N GLU A 234 8.01 3.27 2.62
CA GLU A 234 9.26 3.83 3.13
C GLU A 234 10.15 4.45 2.05
N PHE A 235 9.91 4.11 0.78
CA PHE A 235 10.85 4.45 -0.31
C PHE A 235 10.57 5.79 -0.99
N ASN A 236 9.34 6.29 -0.94
CA ASN A 236 8.95 7.56 -1.57
C ASN A 236 8.00 8.33 -0.65
N ASP A 237 8.36 9.58 -0.34
CA ASP A 237 7.56 10.50 0.48
C ASP A 237 6.24 10.84 -0.20
N HIS A 238 6.24 11.10 -1.51
CA HIS A 238 5.05 11.48 -2.29
C HIS A 238 3.86 10.54 -2.07
N PHE A 239 4.11 9.24 -1.92
CA PHE A 239 3.03 8.26 -1.72
C PHE A 239 2.46 8.20 -0.30
N ARG A 240 3.16 8.74 0.70
CA ARG A 240 2.68 8.81 2.08
C ARG A 240 2.31 10.23 2.52
N GLN A 241 2.88 11.26 1.89
CA GLN A 241 2.59 12.66 2.13
C GLN A 241 1.29 13.06 1.41
N ILE A 242 0.18 12.53 1.91
CA ILE A 242 -1.13 12.58 1.25
C ILE A 242 -2.19 13.19 2.17
N ASP A 243 -3.34 13.53 1.58
CA ASP A 243 -4.51 13.94 2.34
C ASP A 243 -5.00 12.79 3.25
N ILE A 244 -5.33 13.10 4.51
CA ILE A 244 -5.89 12.10 5.43
C ILE A 244 -7.18 11.46 4.90
N LEU A 245 -8.00 12.19 4.14
CA LEU A 245 -9.18 11.63 3.47
C LEU A 245 -8.79 10.69 2.33
N ASN A 246 -7.66 10.92 1.68
CA ASN A 246 -7.14 10.03 0.64
C ASN A 246 -6.69 8.69 1.26
N GLU A 247 -6.02 8.73 2.41
CA GLU A 247 -5.65 7.51 3.15
C GLU A 247 -6.89 6.69 3.55
N VAL A 248 -7.87 7.29 4.23
CA VAL A 248 -9.08 6.54 4.65
C VAL A 248 -9.97 6.12 3.49
N ALA A 249 -10.00 6.89 2.39
CA ALA A 249 -10.71 6.51 1.17
C ALA A 249 -10.10 5.24 0.56
N PHE A 250 -8.78 5.06 0.65
CA PHE A 250 -8.15 3.85 0.16
C PHE A 250 -8.65 2.61 0.93
N PHE A 251 -8.68 2.69 2.25
CA PHE A 251 -9.16 1.60 3.09
C PHE A 251 -10.65 1.31 2.85
N CYS A 252 -11.48 2.35 2.78
CA CYS A 252 -12.91 2.19 2.52
C CYS A 252 -13.17 1.61 1.12
N MET A 253 -12.45 2.07 0.10
CA MET A 253 -12.51 1.47 -1.24
C MET A 253 -12.15 -0.02 -1.21
N ASP A 254 -11.13 -0.40 -0.44
CA ASP A 254 -10.74 -1.81 -0.29
C ASP A 254 -11.83 -2.64 0.40
N LEU A 255 -12.51 -2.10 1.43
CA LEU A 255 -13.68 -2.77 2.03
C LEU A 255 -14.84 -2.91 1.02
N GLU A 256 -15.11 -1.89 0.22
CA GLU A 256 -16.13 -1.90 -0.82
C GLU A 256 -15.79 -2.89 -1.95
N PHE A 257 -14.51 -3.08 -2.27
CA PHE A 257 -14.05 -4.15 -3.17
C PHE A 257 -14.39 -5.55 -2.64
N TYR A 258 -14.36 -5.75 -1.33
CA TYR A 258 -14.84 -6.98 -0.67
C TYR A 258 -16.36 -7.00 -0.41
N GLN A 259 -17.13 -6.09 -1.03
CA GLN A 259 -18.59 -5.97 -0.88
C GLN A 259 -19.02 -5.72 0.58
N ARG A 260 -18.22 -4.96 1.33
CA ARG A 260 -18.50 -4.58 2.73
C ARG A 260 -18.68 -3.07 2.89
N GLN A 261 -19.65 -2.52 2.14
CA GLN A 261 -20.08 -1.12 2.25
C GLN A 261 -20.58 -0.78 3.67
N ASP A 262 -21.14 -1.75 4.38
CA ASP A 262 -21.55 -1.64 5.78
C ASP A 262 -20.35 -1.33 6.68
N LEU A 263 -19.24 -2.06 6.51
CA LEU A 263 -18.01 -1.83 7.26
C LEU A 263 -17.35 -0.50 6.89
N ALA A 264 -17.31 -0.15 5.60
CA ALA A 264 -16.77 1.14 5.16
C ALA A 264 -17.49 2.32 5.85
N LYS A 265 -18.82 2.24 5.99
CA LYS A 265 -19.61 3.25 6.71
C LYS A 265 -19.30 3.29 8.20
N ILE A 266 -19.23 2.12 8.86
CA ILE A 266 -18.87 2.03 10.29
C ILE A 266 -17.51 2.66 10.54
N PHE A 267 -16.49 2.26 9.77
CA PHE A 267 -15.13 2.81 9.89
C PHE A 267 -15.13 4.33 9.70
N MET A 268 -15.76 4.81 8.62
CA MET A 268 -15.74 6.23 8.30
C MET A 268 -16.46 7.09 9.35
N ASN A 269 -17.60 6.61 9.87
CA ASN A 269 -18.33 7.30 10.94
C ASN A 269 -17.47 7.41 12.20
N ALA A 270 -16.91 6.28 12.67
CA ALA A 270 -16.04 6.27 13.84
C ALA A 270 -14.78 7.14 13.65
N TYR A 271 -14.21 7.15 12.45
CA TYR A 271 -13.04 7.97 12.13
C TYR A 271 -13.36 9.48 12.14
N ILE A 272 -14.48 9.90 11.53
CA ILE A 272 -14.91 11.31 11.54
C ILE A 272 -15.21 11.77 12.97
N ASP A 273 -15.93 10.93 13.72
CA ASP A 273 -16.29 11.20 15.11
C ASP A 273 -15.03 11.35 15.97
N GLU A 274 -14.01 10.49 15.80
CA GLU A 274 -12.76 10.61 16.57
C GLU A 274 -11.93 11.84 16.13
N MET A 275 -11.86 12.11 14.82
CA MET A 275 -11.10 13.25 14.30
C MET A 275 -11.74 14.61 14.57
N GLN A 276 -13.05 14.65 14.87
CA GLN A 276 -13.83 15.89 15.05
C GLN A 276 -13.68 16.87 13.87
N ILE A 277 -13.57 16.33 12.65
CA ILE A 277 -13.42 17.13 11.41
C ILE A 277 -14.77 17.36 10.75
N ARG A 278 -14.92 18.53 10.11
CA ARG A 278 -16.09 18.81 9.28
C ARG A 278 -16.12 17.84 8.09
N PHE A 279 -17.23 17.11 7.95
CA PHE A 279 -17.48 16.22 6.81
C PHE A 279 -18.73 16.66 6.04
N GLY A 280 -18.61 17.80 5.36
CA GLY A 280 -19.69 18.42 4.60
C GLY A 280 -19.80 17.88 3.17
N ALA A 281 -20.61 18.56 2.35
CA ALA A 281 -20.87 18.15 0.98
C ALA A 281 -19.58 18.11 0.12
N PHE A 282 -18.65 19.04 0.35
CA PHE A 282 -17.36 19.02 -0.34
C PHE A 282 -16.51 17.83 0.09
N GLU A 283 -16.35 17.57 1.38
CA GLU A 283 -15.54 16.44 1.88
C GLU A 283 -16.12 15.09 1.45
N GLN A 284 -17.45 14.95 1.38
CA GLN A 284 -18.11 13.76 0.85
C GLN A 284 -17.76 13.53 -0.63
N ARG A 285 -17.82 14.57 -1.46
CA ARG A 285 -17.43 14.48 -2.88
C ARG A 285 -15.94 14.23 -3.06
N LEU A 286 -15.11 14.88 -2.24
CA LEU A 286 -13.66 14.67 -2.26
C LEU A 286 -13.28 13.25 -1.82
N PHE A 287 -13.95 12.71 -0.81
CA PHE A 287 -13.78 11.32 -0.37
C PHE A 287 -14.16 10.34 -1.48
N LEU A 288 -15.28 10.57 -2.18
CA LEU A 288 -15.65 9.78 -3.36
C LEU A 288 -14.60 9.88 -4.48
N PHE A 289 -14.09 11.08 -4.76
CA PHE A 289 -12.99 11.26 -5.71
C PHE A 289 -11.72 10.50 -5.27
N TYR A 290 -11.38 10.49 -3.99
CA TYR A 290 -10.22 9.71 -3.54
C TYR A 290 -10.45 8.19 -3.64
N LYS A 291 -11.67 7.68 -3.43
CA LYS A 291 -12.00 6.28 -3.73
C LYS A 291 -11.82 5.98 -5.22
N PHE A 292 -12.26 6.89 -6.09
CA PHE A 292 -12.05 6.82 -7.54
C PHE A 292 -10.57 6.79 -7.91
N TYR A 293 -9.77 7.71 -7.37
CA TYR A 293 -8.32 7.76 -7.53
C TYR A 293 -7.64 6.46 -7.06
N ARG A 294 -8.03 5.92 -5.89
CA ARG A 294 -7.43 4.68 -5.39
C ARG A 294 -7.82 3.46 -6.21
N ALA A 295 -9.05 3.39 -6.71
CA ALA A 295 -9.46 2.34 -7.64
C ALA A 295 -8.68 2.43 -8.97
N ASN A 296 -8.40 3.63 -9.47
CA ASN A 296 -7.47 3.86 -10.59
C ASN A 296 -6.08 3.28 -10.31
N VAL A 297 -5.46 3.64 -9.19
CA VAL A 297 -4.14 3.13 -8.80
C VAL A 297 -4.12 1.60 -8.73
N LYS A 298 -5.14 0.97 -8.10
CA LYS A 298 -5.25 -0.49 -8.03
C LYS A 298 -5.46 -1.14 -9.39
N THR A 299 -6.22 -0.50 -10.28
CA THR A 299 -6.38 -0.96 -11.67
C THR A 299 -5.02 -0.98 -12.37
N LYS A 300 -4.28 0.14 -12.34
CA LYS A 300 -2.96 0.25 -12.98
C LYS A 300 -1.98 -0.80 -12.46
N VAL A 301 -1.85 -0.91 -11.14
CA VAL A 301 -0.89 -1.84 -10.51
C VAL A 301 -1.22 -3.30 -10.86
N ASN A 302 -2.49 -3.70 -10.87
CA ASN A 302 -2.87 -5.06 -11.22
C ASN A 302 -2.72 -5.35 -12.73
N ALA A 303 -2.95 -4.36 -13.59
CA ALA A 303 -2.68 -4.49 -15.02
C ALA A 303 -1.18 -4.73 -15.28
N ILE A 304 -0.29 -3.94 -14.66
CA ILE A 304 1.17 -4.11 -14.79
C ILE A 304 1.61 -5.48 -14.30
N LYS A 305 1.08 -5.97 -13.19
CA LYS A 305 1.36 -7.33 -12.69
C LYS A 305 0.94 -8.39 -13.71
N SER A 306 -0.25 -8.26 -14.30
CA SER A 306 -0.72 -9.19 -15.32
C SER A 306 0.15 -9.16 -16.59
N MET A 307 0.62 -7.98 -17.02
CA MET A 307 1.57 -7.84 -18.13
C MET A 307 2.90 -8.58 -17.86
N GLN A 308 3.41 -8.53 -16.63
CA GLN A 308 4.66 -9.18 -16.25
C GLN A 308 4.52 -10.71 -16.17
N GLU A 309 3.36 -11.21 -15.72
CA GLU A 309 3.07 -12.64 -15.64
C GLU A 309 2.87 -13.29 -17.00
N GLN A 310 2.20 -12.60 -17.94
CA GLN A 310 2.07 -13.07 -19.33
C GLN A 310 3.44 -13.31 -19.97
N LYS A 311 4.43 -12.45 -19.67
CA LYS A 311 5.82 -12.62 -20.14
C LYS A 311 6.54 -13.79 -19.49
N ARG A 312 6.12 -14.23 -18.29
CA ARG A 312 6.73 -15.34 -17.53
C ARG A 312 6.09 -16.71 -17.81
N HIS A 313 5.10 -16.80 -18.68
CA HIS A 313 4.30 -18.01 -18.93
C HIS A 313 3.64 -18.61 -17.68
N ASP A 314 3.40 -17.79 -16.64
CA ASP A 314 2.75 -18.23 -15.40
C ASP A 314 1.22 -18.26 -15.57
N LYS A 315 0.58 -19.42 -15.38
CA LYS A 315 -0.86 -19.67 -15.64
C LYS A 315 -1.83 -19.13 -14.56
N LYS A 316 -1.38 -18.33 -13.59
CA LYS A 316 -2.29 -17.75 -12.59
C LYS A 316 -2.96 -16.51 -13.19
N ASP A 317 -4.20 -16.65 -13.65
CA ASP A 317 -4.95 -15.54 -14.25
C ASP A 317 -5.33 -14.48 -13.21
N ARG A 318 -4.46 -13.48 -13.06
CA ARG A 318 -4.75 -12.22 -12.33
C ARG A 318 -5.54 -11.21 -13.17
N GLY A 319 -6.00 -11.60 -14.36
CA GLY A 319 -6.87 -10.79 -15.22
C GLY A 319 -8.11 -10.26 -14.50
N SER A 320 -8.74 -11.12 -13.71
CA SER A 320 -9.94 -10.76 -12.94
C SER A 320 -9.72 -9.55 -12.02
N LEU A 321 -8.58 -9.44 -11.33
CA LEU A 321 -8.38 -8.37 -10.35
C LEU A 321 -8.28 -6.98 -10.99
N PHE A 322 -7.60 -6.84 -12.13
CA PHE A 322 -7.54 -5.52 -12.78
C PHE A 322 -8.91 -5.13 -13.32
N GLU A 323 -9.67 -6.08 -13.87
CA GLU A 323 -11.04 -5.85 -14.36
C GLU A 323 -11.99 -5.47 -13.22
N ASP A 324 -11.88 -6.11 -12.07
CA ASP A 324 -12.74 -5.85 -10.91
C ASP A 324 -12.45 -4.47 -10.29
N TYR A 325 -11.18 -4.08 -10.17
CA TYR A 325 -10.84 -2.71 -9.77
C TYR A 325 -11.25 -1.68 -10.82
N PHE A 326 -11.20 -2.01 -12.12
CA PHE A 326 -11.67 -1.13 -13.18
C PHE A 326 -13.18 -0.90 -13.11
N LYS A 327 -13.98 -1.95 -12.84
CA LYS A 327 -15.42 -1.80 -12.59
C LYS A 327 -15.69 -0.86 -11.41
N LEU A 328 -14.98 -1.07 -10.30
CA LEU A 328 -15.12 -0.22 -9.12
C LEU A 328 -14.71 1.24 -9.40
N MET A 329 -13.67 1.45 -10.21
CA MET A 329 -13.25 2.76 -10.70
C MET A 329 -14.34 3.42 -11.56
N VAL A 330 -14.96 2.68 -12.48
CA VAL A 330 -16.09 3.15 -13.30
C VAL A 330 -17.27 3.56 -12.42
N ASP A 331 -17.62 2.75 -11.42
CA ASP A 331 -18.75 3.01 -10.53
C ASP A 331 -18.56 4.32 -9.74
N TYR A 332 -17.36 4.57 -9.20
CA TYR A 332 -17.09 5.85 -8.54
C TYR A 332 -17.06 7.02 -9.51
N GLY A 333 -16.47 6.85 -10.70
CA GLY A 333 -16.47 7.90 -11.73
C GLY A 333 -17.88 8.32 -12.12
N ASN A 334 -18.79 7.35 -12.27
CA ASN A 334 -20.20 7.60 -12.54
C ASN A 334 -20.91 8.35 -11.40
N GLN A 335 -20.64 7.98 -10.14
CA GLN A 335 -21.19 8.67 -8.96
C GLN A 335 -20.66 10.09 -8.80
N LEU A 336 -19.46 10.38 -9.32
CA LEU A 336 -18.85 11.71 -9.21
C LEU A 336 -19.47 12.73 -10.16
N ARG A 337 -20.16 12.27 -11.22
CA ARG A 337 -20.79 13.13 -12.23
C ARG A 337 -21.86 14.04 -11.62
N PRO A 338 -21.97 15.30 -12.07
CA PRO A 338 -23.03 16.19 -11.63
C PRO A 338 -24.42 15.57 -11.88
N GLY A 339 -25.25 15.47 -10.84
CA GLY A 339 -26.62 14.98 -10.94
C GLY A 339 -26.81 13.47 -10.77
N ALA A 340 -25.75 12.69 -10.50
CA ALA A 340 -25.89 11.33 -10.01
C ALA A 340 -26.61 11.34 -8.64
N ARG A 341 -27.71 10.59 -8.52
CA ARG A 341 -28.51 10.45 -7.30
C ARG A 341 -28.13 9.21 -6.52
#